data_AF-A0A0J7JYS0-F1
#
_entry.id   AF-A0A0J7JYS0-F1
#
_cell.length_a   1.000
_cell.length_b   1.000
_cell.length_c   1.000
_cell.angle_alpha   90.00
_cell.angle_beta   90.00
_cell.angle_gamma   90.00
#
_symmetry.space_group_name_H-M   'P 1'
#
loop_
_entity.id
_entity.type
_entity.pdbx_description
1 polymer ?
#
loop_
_entity_poly.entity_id
_entity_poly.type
_entity_poly.pdbx_seq_one_letter_code
_entity_poly.pdbx_strand_id
1 'polypeptide(L)'
;MSKQQDVIAAITELLDDPDYRGEVLSPPPKAEQPPPAPAPLPQPRPPKVNTIIQRSDHVTRRKMAMLMTVTPPPPARRARKTTTAEPTAGASTSAAEQQPQLLLPAGPLPPPPIRVQIEPGGIVDVPHFCVHVSQKYKARTPQGRWVLRFSRTGQLRYHRKLN
;
A
#
# COMPACT_ATOMS: atom_id res chain seq x y z
N MET A 1 16.66 -29.81 51.19
CA MET A 1 15.27 -29.68 50.73
C MET A 1 14.47 -28.56 51.43
N SER A 2 15.03 -27.80 52.38
CA SER A 2 14.26 -26.83 53.21
C SER A 2 13.91 -25.50 52.51
N LYS A 3 14.81 -24.94 51.69
CA LYS A 3 14.69 -23.56 51.19
C LYS A 3 13.44 -23.29 50.33
N GLN A 4 12.95 -24.29 49.62
CA GLN A 4 11.79 -24.11 48.74
C GLN A 4 10.47 -24.09 49.54
N GLN A 5 10.43 -24.78 50.68
CA GLN A 5 9.27 -24.77 51.58
C GLN A 5 9.17 -23.44 52.33
N ASP A 6 10.32 -22.87 52.73
CA ASP A 6 10.38 -21.55 53.37
C ASP A 6 9.89 -20.43 52.43
N VAL A 7 10.25 -20.51 51.14
CA VAL A 7 9.78 -19.55 50.12
C VAL A 7 8.27 -19.67 49.90
N ILE A 8 7.73 -20.90 49.84
CA ILE A 8 6.29 -21.10 49.65
C ILE A 8 5.52 -20.59 50.87
N ALA A 9 6.02 -20.85 52.09
CA ALA A 9 5.41 -20.38 53.33
C ALA A 9 5.35 -18.84 53.40
N ALA A 10 6.45 -18.16 53.07
CA ALA A 10 6.52 -16.70 53.05
C ALA A 10 5.59 -16.07 52.00
N ILE A 11 5.37 -16.74 50.86
CA ILE A 11 4.42 -16.29 49.84
C ILE A 11 2.98 -16.37 50.38
N THR A 12 2.60 -17.49 51.01
CA THR A 12 1.27 -17.64 51.60
C THR A 12 1.01 -16.62 52.72
N GLU A 13 2.00 -16.37 53.58
CA GLU A 13 1.90 -15.37 54.66
C GLU A 13 1.66 -13.96 54.10
N LEU A 14 2.37 -13.57 53.05
CA LEU A 14 2.17 -12.26 52.39
C LEU A 14 0.80 -12.12 51.70
N LEU A 15 0.20 -13.23 51.26
CA LEU A 15 -1.09 -13.26 50.57
C LEU A 15 -2.30 -13.26 51.52
N ASP A 16 -2.10 -13.67 52.77
CA ASP A 16 -3.11 -13.68 53.84
C ASP A 16 -3.17 -12.36 54.63
N ASP A 17 -2.23 -11.44 54.41
CA ASP A 17 -2.28 -10.11 55.02
C ASP A 17 -3.47 -9.28 54.47
N PRO A 18 -4.42 -8.86 55.33
CA PRO A 18 -5.64 -8.16 54.91
C PRO A 18 -5.33 -6.78 54.33
N ASP A 19 -4.26 -6.13 54.78
CA ASP A 19 -3.82 -4.82 54.30
C ASP A 19 -3.24 -4.90 52.87
N TYR A 20 -2.59 -6.01 52.50
CA TYR A 20 -2.00 -6.18 51.16
C TYR A 20 -3.08 -6.29 50.06
N ARG A 21 -4.23 -6.89 50.36
CA ARG A 21 -5.36 -6.97 49.40
C ARG A 21 -6.02 -5.62 49.12
N GLY A 22 -6.00 -4.71 50.09
CA GLY A 22 -6.63 -3.40 49.97
C GLY A 22 -5.85 -2.41 49.09
N GLU A 23 -4.53 -2.53 49.05
CA GLU A 23 -3.66 -1.51 48.45
C GLU A 23 -3.38 -1.74 46.96
N VAL A 24 -3.42 -2.99 46.49
CA VAL A 24 -3.12 -3.34 45.08
C VAL A 24 -4.36 -3.23 44.17
N LEU A 25 -5.56 -3.31 44.74
CA LEU A 25 -6.81 -3.17 43.99
C LEU A 25 -7.39 -1.77 44.22
N SER A 26 -6.78 -0.76 43.60
CA SER A 26 -7.48 0.50 43.37
C SER A 26 -8.88 0.18 42.81
N PRO A 27 -9.97 0.69 43.39
CA PRO A 27 -11.30 0.44 42.83
C PRO A 27 -11.31 0.91 41.37
N PRO A 28 -11.86 0.11 40.44
CA PRO A 28 -11.92 0.55 39.06
C PRO A 28 -12.65 1.89 38.99
N PRO A 29 -12.21 2.83 38.13
CA PRO A 29 -12.95 4.06 37.93
C PRO A 29 -14.39 3.69 37.59
N LYS A 30 -15.33 4.31 38.30
CA LYS A 30 -16.77 4.11 38.14
C LYS A 30 -17.08 4.12 36.64
N ALA A 31 -17.59 3.01 36.12
CA ALA A 31 -17.83 2.84 34.69
C ALA A 31 -18.63 4.03 34.15
N GLU A 32 -17.96 4.87 33.35
CA GLU A 32 -18.63 5.89 32.55
C GLU A 32 -19.62 5.13 31.67
N GLN A 33 -20.90 5.47 31.82
CA GLN A 33 -21.97 4.84 31.09
C GLN A 33 -21.63 4.89 29.59
N PRO A 34 -21.56 3.74 28.88
CA PRO A 34 -21.22 3.76 27.46
C PRO A 34 -22.21 4.67 26.73
N PRO A 35 -21.76 5.49 25.77
CA PRO A 35 -22.65 6.35 25.02
C PRO A 35 -23.77 5.48 24.43
N PRO A 36 -25.03 5.96 24.43
CA PRO A 36 -26.15 5.21 23.88
C PRO A 36 -25.80 4.78 22.46
N ALA A 37 -26.09 3.51 22.14
CA ALA A 37 -25.79 2.95 20.83
C ALA A 37 -26.33 3.86 19.71
N PRO A 38 -25.55 4.11 18.64
CA PRO A 38 -25.99 4.95 17.55
C PRO A 38 -27.30 4.41 16.98
N ALA A 39 -28.28 5.29 16.78
CA ALA A 39 -29.56 4.91 16.22
C ALA A 39 -29.37 4.14 14.89
N PRO A 40 -30.13 3.07 14.64
CA PRO A 40 -30.03 2.33 13.38
C PRO A 40 -30.23 3.27 12.20
N LEU A 41 -29.34 3.15 11.21
CA LEU A 41 -29.37 4.00 10.02
C LEU A 41 -30.73 3.84 9.32
N PRO A 42 -31.37 4.94 8.88
CA PRO A 42 -32.61 4.86 8.15
C PRO A 42 -32.40 4.05 6.87
N GLN A 43 -33.29 3.08 6.62
CA GLN A 43 -33.27 2.34 5.36
C GLN A 43 -33.51 3.31 4.20
N PRO A 44 -32.77 3.18 3.09
CA PRO A 44 -32.93 4.06 1.94
C PRO A 44 -34.36 3.90 1.40
N ARG A 45 -35.11 5.00 1.40
CA ARG A 45 -36.47 5.02 0.85
C ARG A 45 -36.39 4.79 -0.65
N PRO A 46 -37.34 4.02 -1.23
CA PRO A 46 -37.40 3.89 -2.68
C PRO A 46 -37.57 5.28 -3.32
N PRO A 47 -36.93 5.52 -4.49
CA PRO A 47 -37.06 6.78 -5.18
C PRO A 47 -38.53 7.05 -5.52
N LYS A 48 -38.95 8.31 -5.39
CA LYS A 48 -40.33 8.71 -5.73
C LYS A 48 -40.57 8.43 -7.21
N VAL A 49 -41.77 7.97 -7.56
CA VAL A 49 -42.21 7.85 -8.95
C VAL A 49 -42.01 9.21 -9.63
N ASN A 50 -41.32 9.23 -10.79
CA ASN A 50 -40.81 10.40 -11.54
C ASN A 50 -39.42 10.95 -11.16
N THR A 51 -38.62 10.22 -10.37
CA THR A 51 -37.21 10.59 -10.21
C THR A 51 -36.47 10.31 -11.54
N ILE A 52 -36.01 11.39 -12.21
CA ILE A 52 -35.25 11.30 -13.45
C ILE A 52 -33.93 10.58 -13.15
N ILE A 53 -33.67 9.47 -13.86
CA ILE A 53 -32.43 8.70 -13.74
C ILE A 53 -31.25 9.65 -14.06
N GLN A 54 -30.37 9.83 -13.09
CA GLN A 54 -29.22 10.71 -13.24
C GLN A 54 -28.06 9.99 -13.93
N ARG A 55 -27.12 10.74 -14.50
CA ARG A 55 -25.93 10.17 -15.17
C ARG A 55 -25.15 9.21 -14.27
N SER A 56 -25.12 9.46 -12.96
CA SER A 56 -24.49 8.58 -11.96
C SER A 56 -25.11 7.19 -11.93
N ASP A 57 -26.43 7.09 -12.06
CA ASP A 57 -27.16 5.83 -11.96
C ASP A 57 -26.84 4.94 -13.16
N HIS A 58 -26.67 5.53 -14.35
CA HIS A 58 -26.20 4.81 -15.54
C HIS A 58 -24.78 4.26 -15.35
N VAL A 59 -23.87 5.03 -14.76
CA VAL A 59 -22.50 4.58 -14.47
C VAL A 59 -22.52 3.46 -13.44
N THR A 60 -23.29 3.59 -12.38
CA THR A 60 -23.45 2.57 -11.33
C THR A 60 -24.05 1.29 -11.90
N ARG A 61 -25.12 1.39 -12.71
CA ARG A 61 -25.75 0.25 -13.36
C ARG A 61 -24.79 -0.46 -14.32
N ARG A 62 -23.99 0.29 -15.11
CA ARG A 62 -22.97 -0.29 -16.00
C ARG A 62 -21.89 -1.05 -15.23
N LYS A 63 -21.41 -0.49 -14.12
CA LYS A 63 -20.43 -1.16 -13.24
C LYS A 63 -20.99 -2.44 -12.64
N MET A 64 -22.23 -2.40 -12.12
CA MET A 64 -22.86 -3.61 -11.58
C MET A 64 -23.06 -4.67 -12.67
N ALA A 65 -23.45 -4.27 -13.89
CA ALA A 65 -23.57 -5.21 -15.00
C ALA A 65 -22.22 -5.90 -15.32
N MET A 66 -21.13 -5.13 -15.41
CA MET A 66 -19.78 -5.69 -15.62
C MET A 66 -19.32 -6.62 -14.48
N LEU A 67 -19.70 -6.32 -13.24
CA LEU A 67 -19.34 -7.14 -12.09
C LEU A 67 -20.11 -8.47 -12.06
N MET A 68 -21.37 -8.45 -12.49
CA MET A 68 -22.25 -9.64 -12.50
C MET A 68 -22.07 -10.49 -13.76
N THR A 69 -21.48 -9.95 -14.83
CA THR A 69 -21.15 -10.73 -16.02
C THR A 69 -19.97 -11.63 -15.75
N VAL A 70 -20.19 -12.95 -15.80
CA VAL A 70 -19.13 -13.96 -15.75
C VAL A 70 -18.21 -13.76 -16.95
N THR A 71 -16.96 -13.39 -16.69
CA THR A 71 -15.96 -13.20 -17.74
C THR A 71 -15.66 -14.53 -18.43
N PRO A 72 -15.58 -14.56 -19.78
CA PRO A 72 -15.19 -15.79 -20.48
C PRO A 72 -13.80 -16.23 -20.03
N PRO A 73 -13.52 -17.55 -20.02
CA PRO A 73 -12.22 -18.06 -19.63
C PRO A 73 -11.12 -17.51 -20.56
N PRO A 74 -9.92 -17.25 -20.01
CA PRO A 74 -8.81 -16.75 -20.81
C PRO A 74 -8.42 -17.76 -21.90
N PRO A 75 -7.98 -17.28 -23.08
CA PRO A 75 -7.59 -18.17 -24.17
C PRO A 75 -6.39 -19.04 -23.78
N ALA A 76 -6.42 -20.32 -24.18
CA ALA A 76 -5.38 -21.28 -23.86
C ALA A 76 -4.01 -20.84 -24.43
N ARG A 77 -3.02 -20.67 -23.54
CA ARG A 77 -1.62 -20.41 -23.92
C ARG A 77 -1.05 -21.66 -24.61
N ARG A 78 -0.67 -21.55 -25.89
CA ARG A 78 0.09 -22.60 -26.58
C ARG A 78 1.43 -22.82 -25.87
N ALA A 79 1.65 -24.02 -25.35
CA ALA A 79 2.92 -24.42 -24.77
C ALA A 79 4.02 -24.39 -25.86
N ARG A 80 5.08 -23.62 -25.64
CA ARG A 80 6.27 -23.64 -26.48
C ARG A 80 7.02 -24.95 -26.20
N LYS A 81 7.28 -25.71 -27.26
CA LYS A 81 8.12 -26.92 -27.21
C LYS A 81 9.54 -26.52 -26.81
N THR A 82 10.00 -27.04 -25.67
CA THR A 82 11.40 -27.00 -25.25
C THR A 82 12.12 -28.18 -25.89
N THR A 83 13.03 -27.92 -26.84
CA THR A 83 14.00 -28.93 -27.28
C THR A 83 15.24 -28.82 -26.40
N THR A 84 15.42 -29.87 -25.62
CA THR A 84 16.64 -30.30 -24.93
C THR A 84 17.82 -30.40 -25.90
N ALA A 85 18.95 -29.82 -25.54
CA ALA A 85 20.28 -30.29 -25.94
C ALA A 85 21.27 -29.95 -24.81
N GLU A 86 21.88 -31.00 -24.26
CA GLU A 86 22.93 -30.99 -23.23
C GLU A 86 24.31 -30.61 -23.82
N PRO A 87 25.34 -30.39 -22.97
CA PRO A 87 26.48 -29.52 -23.26
C PRO A 87 27.67 -30.25 -23.89
N THR A 88 28.50 -29.52 -24.65
CA THR A 88 29.89 -29.93 -24.93
C THR A 88 30.79 -28.70 -24.92
N ALA A 89 31.86 -28.83 -24.16
CA ALA A 89 32.88 -27.83 -23.88
C ALA A 89 33.79 -27.56 -25.10
N GLY A 90 34.35 -26.34 -25.16
CA GLY A 90 35.65 -26.09 -25.79
C GLY A 90 35.75 -24.86 -26.70
N ALA A 91 36.62 -23.92 -26.29
CA ALA A 91 37.35 -22.93 -27.10
C ALA A 91 36.52 -21.85 -27.83
N SER A 92 36.39 -20.65 -27.26
CA SER A 92 37.31 -19.50 -27.37
C SER A 92 37.17 -18.71 -28.69
N THR A 93 36.94 -17.41 -28.49
CA THR A 93 37.15 -16.26 -29.39
C THR A 93 36.14 -15.97 -30.50
N SER A 94 35.27 -14.99 -30.18
CA SER A 94 34.84 -13.87 -31.04
C SER A 94 34.16 -14.21 -32.37
N ALA A 95 32.94 -14.73 -32.30
CA ALA A 95 32.03 -14.78 -33.45
C ALA A 95 31.00 -13.65 -33.36
N ALA A 96 30.99 -12.81 -34.38
CA ALA A 96 29.93 -11.85 -34.64
C ALA A 96 28.58 -12.58 -34.76
N GLU A 97 27.75 -12.51 -33.72
CA GLU A 97 26.35 -12.91 -33.80
C GLU A 97 25.51 -11.70 -34.21
N GLN A 98 25.23 -11.68 -35.51
CA GLN A 98 24.19 -10.89 -36.13
C GLN A 98 22.85 -11.29 -35.52
N GLN A 99 22.50 -10.68 -34.38
CA GLN A 99 21.14 -10.77 -33.85
C GLN A 99 20.18 -10.24 -34.92
N PRO A 100 19.06 -10.92 -35.22
CA PRO A 100 18.05 -10.34 -36.09
C PRO A 100 17.60 -9.05 -35.41
N GLN A 101 17.88 -7.90 -36.04
CA GLN A 101 17.40 -6.62 -35.55
C GLN A 101 15.88 -6.67 -35.56
N LEU A 102 15.30 -6.98 -34.39
CA LEU A 102 13.90 -6.80 -34.13
C LEU A 102 13.63 -5.32 -34.39
N LEU A 103 12.97 -5.04 -35.52
CA LEU A 103 12.34 -3.76 -35.82
C LEU A 103 11.29 -3.51 -34.73
N LEU A 104 11.76 -3.05 -33.58
CA LEU A 104 10.93 -2.47 -32.54
C LEU A 104 10.26 -1.26 -33.20
N PRO A 105 8.92 -1.14 -33.17
CA PRO A 105 8.31 0.12 -33.54
C PRO A 105 8.90 1.17 -32.62
N ALA A 106 9.71 2.06 -33.18
CA ALA A 106 10.35 3.15 -32.46
C ALA A 106 9.25 4.15 -32.06
N GLY A 107 8.49 3.80 -31.03
CA GLY A 107 7.60 4.73 -30.35
C GLY A 107 8.42 5.89 -29.79
N PRO A 108 7.81 7.06 -29.58
CA PRO A 108 8.51 8.20 -29.01
C PRO A 108 9.18 7.80 -27.70
N LEU A 109 10.48 8.10 -27.59
CA LEU A 109 11.27 7.80 -26.40
C LEU A 109 10.60 8.43 -25.17
N PRO A 110 10.45 7.71 -24.04
CA PRO A 110 9.86 8.28 -22.85
C PRO A 110 10.67 9.51 -22.41
N PRO A 111 10.00 10.59 -21.97
CA PRO A 111 10.69 11.80 -21.54
C PRO A 111 11.62 11.50 -20.36
N PRO A 112 12.82 12.10 -20.33
CA PRO A 112 13.77 11.86 -19.26
C PRO A 112 13.21 12.31 -17.90
N PRO A 113 13.60 11.66 -16.80
CA PRO A 113 13.32 12.13 -15.45
C PRO A 113 13.87 13.54 -15.22
N ILE A 114 13.13 14.34 -14.46
CA ILE A 114 13.46 15.73 -14.16
C ILE A 114 14.16 15.79 -12.81
N ARG A 115 15.33 16.42 -12.77
CA ARG A 115 16.08 16.68 -11.52
C ARG A 115 15.44 17.83 -10.77
N VAL A 116 14.94 17.56 -9.57
CA VAL A 116 14.31 18.55 -8.70
C VAL A 116 15.18 18.72 -7.45
N GLN A 117 15.58 19.95 -7.18
CA GLN A 117 16.27 20.33 -5.95
C GLN A 117 15.23 20.62 -4.87
N ILE A 118 15.29 19.87 -3.77
CA ILE A 118 14.34 19.99 -2.64
C ILE A 118 14.94 20.89 -1.56
N GLU A 119 16.18 20.57 -1.15
CA GLU A 119 17.01 21.37 -0.25
C GLU A 119 18.34 21.70 -0.94
N PRO A 120 19.11 22.67 -0.43
CA PRO A 120 20.47 22.92 -0.89
C PRO A 120 21.33 21.65 -0.74
N GLY A 121 21.45 20.87 -1.83
CA GLY A 121 22.19 19.60 -1.88
C GLY A 121 21.32 18.33 -2.00
N GLY A 122 19.99 18.44 -1.88
CA GLY A 122 19.07 17.32 -2.07
C GLY A 122 18.49 17.28 -3.48
N ILE A 123 19.14 16.58 -4.41
CA ILE A 123 18.65 16.37 -5.78
C ILE A 123 17.89 15.05 -5.85
N VAL A 124 16.65 15.11 -6.35
CA VAL A 124 15.82 13.93 -6.59
C VAL A 124 15.42 13.85 -8.06
N ASP A 125 15.61 12.67 -8.64
CA ASP A 125 15.09 12.37 -9.98
C ASP A 125 13.59 12.06 -9.88
N VAL A 126 12.78 12.96 -10.43
CA VAL A 126 11.33 12.86 -10.44
C VAL A 126 10.86 12.51 -11.84
N PRO A 127 10.07 11.43 -12.03
CA PRO A 127 9.53 11.09 -13.34
C PRO A 127 8.70 12.25 -13.92
N HIS A 128 8.82 12.48 -15.24
CA HIS A 128 8.10 13.55 -15.93
C HIS A 128 6.58 13.51 -15.69
N PHE A 129 6.00 12.30 -15.67
CA PHE A 129 4.60 12.06 -15.34
C PHE A 129 4.22 12.61 -13.95
N CYS A 130 5.10 12.47 -12.97
CA CYS A 130 4.84 12.93 -11.61
C CYS A 130 4.87 14.45 -11.49
N VAL A 131 5.61 15.13 -12.36
CA VAL A 131 5.72 16.59 -12.40
C VAL A 131 4.50 17.20 -13.10
N HIS A 132 4.14 16.68 -14.27
CA HIS A 132 3.14 17.32 -15.14
C HIS A 132 1.73 16.73 -15.03
N VAL A 133 1.61 15.44 -14.72
CA VAL A 133 0.32 14.73 -14.72
C VAL A 133 -0.21 14.53 -13.29
N SER A 134 0.51 13.79 -12.44
CA SER A 134 0.03 13.54 -11.07
C SER A 134 0.32 14.70 -10.11
N GLN A 135 1.29 15.55 -10.44
CA GLN A 135 1.76 16.69 -9.64
C GLN A 135 2.17 16.32 -8.20
N LYS A 136 2.42 15.04 -7.93
CA LYS A 136 2.71 14.52 -6.61
C LYS A 136 3.71 13.39 -6.73
N TYR A 137 4.76 13.46 -5.91
CA TYR A 137 5.80 12.44 -5.86
C TYR A 137 6.22 12.17 -4.42
N LYS A 138 6.49 10.89 -4.11
CA LYS A 138 7.09 10.49 -2.83
C LYS A 138 8.52 10.06 -3.09
N ALA A 139 9.47 10.90 -2.71
CA ALA A 139 10.88 10.61 -2.87
C ALA A 139 11.42 9.83 -1.68
N ARG A 140 12.34 8.90 -1.94
CA ARG A 140 13.15 8.26 -0.91
C ARG A 140 14.59 8.68 -1.16
N THR A 141 15.16 9.41 -0.21
CA THR A 141 16.56 9.85 -0.23
C THR A 141 17.26 9.29 1.00
N PRO A 142 18.60 9.24 1.01
CA PRO A 142 19.37 8.85 2.21
C PRO A 142 19.01 9.68 3.45
N GLN A 143 18.67 10.95 3.25
CA GLN A 143 18.28 11.87 4.32
C GLN A 143 16.86 11.65 4.87
N GLY A 144 16.04 10.80 4.23
CA GLY A 144 14.66 10.54 4.63
C GLY A 144 13.67 10.45 3.48
N ARG A 145 12.39 10.36 3.83
CA ARG A 145 11.28 10.30 2.88
C ARG A 145 10.71 11.69 2.68
N TRP A 146 10.34 12.04 1.44
CA TRP A 146 9.77 13.35 1.13
C TRP A 146 8.47 13.22 0.38
N VAL A 147 7.58 14.18 0.60
CA VAL A 147 6.39 14.41 -0.23
C VAL A 147 6.61 15.69 -0.99
N LEU A 148 6.64 15.58 -2.32
CA LEU A 148 6.78 16.70 -3.25
C LEU A 148 5.45 16.94 -3.94
N ARG A 149 5.11 18.21 -4.15
CA ARG A 149 3.98 18.63 -4.98
C ARG A 149 4.43 19.69 -5.96
N PHE A 150 3.94 19.53 -7.20
CA PHE A 150 4.28 20.38 -8.32
C PHE A 150 3.11 21.27 -8.70
N SER A 151 3.39 22.42 -9.32
CA SER A 151 2.41 23.22 -10.02
C SER A 151 1.98 22.52 -11.31
N ARG A 152 0.93 23.04 -11.95
CA ARG A 152 0.55 22.63 -13.31
C ARG A 152 1.65 22.93 -14.35
N THR A 153 2.52 23.90 -14.06
CA THR A 153 3.68 24.26 -14.88
C THR A 153 4.93 23.44 -14.57
N GLY A 154 4.85 22.47 -13.65
CA GLY A 154 5.96 21.58 -13.29
C GLY A 154 6.95 22.16 -12.28
N GLN A 155 6.66 23.31 -11.67
CA GLN A 155 7.49 23.89 -10.62
C GLN A 155 7.21 23.28 -9.25
N LEU A 156 8.23 23.07 -8.43
CA LEU A 156 8.06 22.59 -7.07
C LEU A 156 7.35 23.66 -6.22
N ARG A 157 6.15 23.35 -5.71
CA ARG A 157 5.36 24.27 -4.87
C ARG A 157 5.41 23.93 -3.40
N TYR A 158 5.54 22.65 -3.08
CA TYR A 158 5.50 22.19 -1.71
C TYR A 158 6.39 20.96 -1.58
N HIS A 159 7.17 20.92 -0.51
CA HIS A 159 7.96 19.78 -0.12
C HIS A 159 7.86 19.62 1.40
N ARG A 160 7.75 18.38 1.85
CA ARG A 160 7.76 18.05 3.28
C ARG A 160 8.54 16.77 3.51
N LYS A 161 9.43 16.82 4.49
CA LYS A 161 10.11 15.64 5.04
C LYS A 161 9.13 14.85 5.91
N LEU A 162 9.07 13.55 5.67
CA LEU A 162 8.40 12.60 6.53
C LEU A 162 9.49 11.98 7.41
N ASN A 163 9.36 12.19 8.72
CA ASN A 163 10.18 11.53 9.74
C ASN A 163 9.83 10.04 9.81
#